data_AF-A0A3D5UQD2-F1
#
_entry.id   AF-A0A3D5UQD2-F1
#
_cell.length_a   1.000
_cell.length_b   1.000
_cell.length_c   1.000
_cell.angle_alpha   90.00
_cell.angle_beta   90.00
_cell.angle_gamma   90.00
#
_symmetry.space_group_name_H-M   'P 1'
#
loop_
_entity.id
_entity.type
_entity.pdbx_description
1 polymer ?
#
loop_
_entity_poly.entity_id
_entity_poly.type
_entity_poly.pdbx_seq_one_letter_code
_entity_poly.pdbx_strand_id
1 'polypeptide(L)'
;MENADQWKVSGEQLRRRCQVEKEIDFCETTRDVKPFETFIGQERAVTAMEFGLSMDVNGYNIFVTGAQGTGKTTYTQSAVKAAAKRKPIPKDWVYLYN
;
A
#
# COMPACT_ATOMS: atom_id res chain seq x y z
N MET A 1 -39.26 31.72 14.93
CA MET A 1 -38.66 30.42 15.31
C MET A 1 -38.36 29.70 14.02
N GLU A 2 -37.08 29.50 13.70
CA GLU A 2 -36.69 28.77 12.50
C GLU A 2 -37.16 27.31 12.60
N ASN A 3 -37.74 26.81 11.51
CA ASN A 3 -38.35 25.49 11.46
C ASN A 3 -37.24 24.42 11.43
N ALA A 4 -37.06 23.72 12.55
CA ALA A 4 -36.04 22.68 12.72
C ALA A 4 -36.21 21.49 11.75
N ASP A 5 -37.39 21.36 11.13
CA ASP A 5 -37.67 20.28 10.17
C ASP A 5 -36.87 20.40 8.86
N GLN A 6 -36.36 21.58 8.52
CA GLN A 6 -35.58 21.77 7.29
C GLN A 6 -34.22 21.06 7.32
N TRP A 7 -33.72 20.70 8.50
CA TRP A 7 -32.44 20.01 8.71
C TRP A 7 -32.61 18.53 9.07
N LYS A 8 -33.84 17.99 9.00
CA LYS A 8 -34.09 16.58 9.29
C LYS A 8 -33.49 15.70 8.19
N VAL A 9 -32.57 14.83 8.60
CA VAL A 9 -31.98 13.79 7.75
C VAL A 9 -32.82 12.53 7.87
N SER A 10 -33.17 11.90 6.75
CA SER A 10 -33.95 10.66 6.77
C SER A 10 -33.10 9.49 7.29
N GLY A 11 -33.73 8.47 7.88
CA GLY A 11 -33.03 7.30 8.41
C GLY A 11 -32.15 6.58 7.37
N GLU A 12 -32.48 6.71 6.09
CA GLU A 12 -31.72 6.15 4.97
C GLU A 12 -30.43 6.94 4.68
N GLN A 13 -30.42 8.24 4.95
CA GLN A 13 -29.28 9.12 4.77
C GLN A 13 -28.28 9.06 5.93
N LEU A 14 -28.63 8.38 7.05
CA LEU A 14 -27.75 8.24 8.21
C LEU A 14 -26.56 7.31 7.98
N ARG A 15 -26.59 6.46 6.95
CA ARG A 15 -25.46 5.59 6.59
C ARG A 15 -25.38 5.37 5.08
N ARG A 16 -24.17 5.27 4.56
CA ARG A 16 -23.96 4.70 3.23
C ARG A 16 -24.31 3.21 3.30
N ARG A 17 -25.21 2.75 2.43
CA ARG A 17 -25.41 1.32 2.16
C ARG A 17 -24.68 0.97 0.87
N CYS A 18 -23.82 -0.03 0.93
CA CYS A 18 -23.23 -0.62 -0.26
C CYS A 18 -24.30 -1.49 -0.95
N GLN A 19 -24.63 -1.18 -2.20
CA GLN A 19 -25.52 -1.98 -3.03
C GLN A 19 -24.68 -3.09 -3.69
N VAL A 20 -24.49 -4.21 -3.01
CA VAL A 20 -23.55 -5.28 -3.42
C VAL A 20 -23.79 -5.72 -4.86
N GLU A 21 -25.05 -5.86 -5.28
CA GLU A 21 -25.43 -6.32 -6.61
C GLU A 21 -25.08 -5.33 -7.74
N LYS A 22 -24.85 -4.05 -7.41
CA LYS A 22 -24.47 -3.01 -8.38
C LYS A 22 -23.03 -2.53 -8.23
N GLU A 23 -22.50 -2.53 -7.01
CA GLU A 23 -21.18 -2.01 -6.68
C GLU A 23 -20.08 -3.09 -6.73
N ILE A 24 -20.46 -4.36 -6.60
CA ILE A 24 -19.56 -5.52 -6.56
C ILE A 24 -20.12 -6.61 -7.49
N ASP A 25 -20.43 -6.25 -8.74
CA ASP A 25 -20.96 -7.15 -9.77
C ASP A 25 -19.87 -7.96 -10.50
N PHE A 26 -18.60 -7.75 -10.15
CA PHE A 26 -17.44 -8.37 -10.79
C PHE A 26 -17.00 -9.71 -10.17
N CYS A 27 -17.66 -10.17 -9.09
CA CYS A 27 -17.38 -11.47 -8.47
C CYS A 27 -18.60 -12.04 -7.75
N GLU A 28 -18.67 -13.38 -7.66
CA GLU A 28 -19.66 -14.07 -6.81
C GLU A 28 -19.11 -14.26 -5.39
N THR A 29 -17.82 -14.58 -5.31
CA THR A 29 -17.09 -14.77 -4.06
C THR A 29 -15.72 -14.09 -4.10
N THR A 30 -15.12 -13.88 -2.94
CA THR A 30 -13.76 -13.30 -2.84
C THR A 30 -12.68 -14.17 -3.48
N ARG A 31 -12.97 -15.44 -3.80
CA ARG A 31 -12.04 -16.34 -4.50
C ARG A 31 -11.91 -16.02 -5.99
N ASP A 32 -12.91 -15.34 -6.56
CA ASP A 32 -12.94 -15.01 -7.98
C ASP A 32 -12.09 -13.76 -8.30
N VAL A 33 -11.65 -13.06 -7.25
CA VAL A 33 -10.85 -11.84 -7.35
C VAL A 33 -9.38 -12.20 -7.16
N LYS A 34 -8.53 -11.73 -8.09
CA LYS A 34 -7.08 -11.87 -7.95
C LYS A 34 -6.60 -11.12 -6.70
N PRO A 35 -5.66 -11.68 -5.92
CA PRO A 35 -5.05 -10.98 -4.81
C PRO A 35 -4.49 -9.64 -5.25
N PHE A 36 -4.73 -8.61 -4.43
CA PHE A 36 -4.22 -7.29 -4.70
C PHE A 36 -2.72 -7.24 -4.36
N GLU A 37 -1.88 -7.03 -5.38
CA GLU A 37 -0.41 -7.06 -5.23
C GLU A 37 0.22 -5.68 -5.01
N THR A 38 -0.54 -4.61 -5.21
CA THR A 38 -0.04 -3.24 -5.09
C THR A 38 -0.41 -2.62 -3.74
N PHE A 39 0.08 -1.41 -3.47
CA PHE A 39 -0.20 -0.69 -2.22
C PHE A 39 -1.23 0.41 -2.49
N ILE A 40 -2.48 0.23 -2.00
CA ILE A 40 -3.61 1.11 -2.32
C ILE A 40 -3.39 2.50 -1.72
N GLY A 41 -3.60 3.55 -2.52
CA GLY A 41 -3.74 4.93 -2.05
C GLY A 41 -2.47 5.58 -1.51
N GLN A 42 -1.30 5.03 -1.88
CA GLN A 42 -0.01 5.41 -1.31
C GLN A 42 1.04 5.68 -2.40
N GLU A 43 0.60 6.34 -3.48
CA GLU A 43 1.41 6.65 -4.67
C GLU A 43 2.73 7.34 -4.32
N ARG A 44 2.68 8.34 -3.41
CA ARG A 44 3.89 9.03 -2.95
C ARG A 44 4.92 8.08 -2.33
N ALA A 45 4.47 7.11 -1.54
CA ALA A 45 5.36 6.13 -0.92
C ALA A 45 5.98 5.21 -1.98
N VAL A 46 5.19 4.84 -2.99
CA VAL A 46 5.67 4.04 -4.13
C VAL A 46 6.76 4.78 -4.90
N THR A 47 6.50 6.01 -5.33
CA THR A 47 7.47 6.82 -6.08
C THR A 47 8.74 7.08 -5.28
N ALA A 48 8.64 7.39 -3.99
CA ALA A 48 9.80 7.60 -3.13
C ALA A 48 10.66 6.33 -2.97
N MET A 49 10.02 5.17 -2.86
CA MET A 49 10.69 3.87 -2.76
C MET A 49 11.42 3.52 -4.05
N GLU A 50 10.78 3.70 -5.21
CA GLU A 50 11.38 3.48 -6.53
C GLU A 50 12.58 4.39 -6.76
N PHE A 51 12.42 5.70 -6.50
CA PHE A 51 13.50 6.67 -6.57
C PHE A 51 14.68 6.27 -5.68
N GLY A 52 14.42 6.03 -4.39
CA GLY A 52 15.46 5.67 -3.44
C GLY A 52 16.21 4.38 -3.82
N LEU A 53 15.51 3.36 -4.33
CA LEU A 53 16.14 2.09 -4.73
C LEU A 53 16.93 2.17 -6.03
N SER A 54 16.62 3.16 -6.88
CA SER A 54 17.38 3.44 -8.11
C SER A 54 18.67 4.23 -7.88
N MET A 55 18.82 4.87 -6.71
CA MET A 55 20.06 5.55 -6.34
C MET A 55 21.17 4.53 -6.08
N ASP A 56 22.31 4.70 -6.77
CA ASP A 56 23.53 3.89 -6.58
C ASP A 56 24.64 4.75 -5.96
N VAL A 57 24.34 5.35 -4.81
CA VAL A 57 25.25 6.24 -4.09
C VAL A 57 25.44 5.74 -2.67
N ASN A 58 26.69 5.53 -2.26
CA ASN A 58 27.01 5.12 -0.89
C ASN A 58 26.52 6.15 0.13
N GLY A 59 25.96 5.66 1.24
CA GLY A 59 25.44 6.51 2.32
C GLY A 59 23.98 6.95 2.14
N TYR A 60 23.35 6.68 1.00
CA TYR A 60 21.91 6.89 0.83
C TYR A 60 21.12 5.75 1.48
N ASN A 61 20.23 6.13 2.39
CA ASN A 61 19.35 5.21 3.11
C ASN A 61 17.90 5.66 2.96
N ILE A 62 16.97 4.71 3.08
CA ILE A 62 15.53 4.96 2.97
C ILE A 62 14.89 4.70 4.33
N PHE A 63 14.18 5.71 4.84
CA PHE A 63 13.41 5.61 6.08
C PHE A 63 11.92 5.56 5.76
N VAL A 64 11.22 4.58 6.32
CA VAL A 64 9.80 4.33 6.04
C VAL A 64 8.97 4.57 7.30
N THR A 65 7.97 5.46 7.20
CA THR A 65 7.10 5.84 8.33
C THR A 65 5.62 5.88 7.92
N GLY A 66 4.74 5.86 8.91
CA GLY A 66 3.28 5.87 8.74
C GLY A 66 2.57 5.13 9.88
N ALA A 67 1.24 5.26 9.94
CA ALA A 67 0.41 4.67 10.99
C ALA A 67 0.63 3.15 11.15
N GLN A 68 0.37 2.62 12.34
CA GLN A 68 0.42 1.19 12.59
C GLN A 68 -0.65 0.46 11.76
N GLY A 69 -0.38 -0.78 11.34
CA GLY A 69 -1.33 -1.59 10.57
C GLY A 69 -1.41 -1.25 9.07
N THR A 70 -0.65 -0.26 8.58
CA THR A 70 -0.68 0.11 7.15
C THR A 70 0.23 -0.76 6.26
N GLY A 71 0.71 -1.91 6.73
CA GLY A 71 1.50 -2.83 5.87
C GLY A 71 2.89 -2.34 5.43
N LYS A 72 3.47 -1.31 6.08
CA LYS A 72 4.78 -0.72 5.74
C LYS A 72 5.87 -1.76 5.49
N THR A 73 6.10 -2.65 6.46
CA THR A 73 7.14 -3.68 6.38
C THR A 73 6.91 -4.64 5.21
N THR A 74 5.67 -5.09 5.03
CA THR A 74 5.28 -5.99 3.93
C THR A 74 5.59 -5.35 2.58
N TYR A 75 5.18 -4.08 2.41
CA TYR A 75 5.45 -3.32 1.19
C TYR A 75 6.96 -3.12 0.97
N THR A 76 7.70 -2.65 1.98
CA THR A 76 9.15 -2.44 1.89
C THR A 76 9.89 -3.71 1.48
N GLN A 77 9.56 -4.86 2.08
CA GLN A 77 10.18 -6.13 1.71
C GLN A 77 9.86 -6.53 0.26
N SER A 78 8.62 -6.36 -0.18
CA SER A 78 8.23 -6.65 -1.56
C SER A 78 8.99 -5.78 -2.57
N ALA A 79 9.05 -4.47 -2.32
CA ALA A 79 9.76 -3.51 -3.17
C ALA A 79 11.27 -3.80 -3.25
N VAL A 80 11.91 -4.04 -2.10
CA VAL A 80 13.35 -4.37 -2.05
C VAL A 80 13.63 -5.70 -2.77
N LYS A 81 12.80 -6.73 -2.59
CA LYS A 81 12.94 -8.02 -3.29
C LYS A 81 12.80 -7.85 -4.81
N ALA A 82 11.82 -7.06 -5.26
CA ALA A 82 11.63 -6.78 -6.68
C ALA A 82 12.82 -6.03 -7.28
N ALA A 83 13.38 -5.05 -6.56
CA ALA A 83 14.58 -4.35 -6.99
C ALA A 83 15.83 -5.24 -7.01
N ALA A 84 16.03 -6.08 -5.99
CA ALA A 84 17.19 -6.97 -5.88
C ALA A 84 17.28 -7.98 -7.03
N LYS A 85 16.14 -8.50 -7.52
CA LYS A 85 16.09 -9.40 -8.69
C LYS A 85 16.70 -8.80 -9.97
N ARG A 86 16.83 -7.48 -10.05
CA ARG A 86 17.39 -6.75 -11.20
C ARG A 86 18.84 -6.32 -11.00
N LYS A 87 19.44 -6.62 -9.84
CA LYS A 87 20.84 -6.26 -9.52
C LYS A 87 21.76 -7.49 -9.64
N PRO A 88 23.08 -7.29 -9.83
CA PRO A 88 24.04 -8.39 -9.82
C PRO A 88 24.02 -9.18 -8.51
N ILE A 89 24.42 -10.44 -8.59
CA ILE A 89 24.61 -11.29 -7.42
C ILE A 89 25.66 -10.64 -6.50
N PRO A 90 25.38 -10.44 -5.20
CA PRO A 90 26.35 -9.89 -4.26
C PRO A 90 27.60 -10.76 -4.16
N LYS A 91 28.75 -10.13 -3.87
CA LYS A 91 29.99 -10.87 -3.57
C LYS A 91 29.87 -11.61 -2.24
N ASP A 92 30.58 -12.72 -2.11
CA ASP A 92 30.76 -13.41 -0.84
C ASP A 92 31.62 -12.56 0.12
N TRP A 93 31.28 -12.63 1.42
CA TRP A 93 32.03 -11.95 2.49
C TRP A 93 32.71 -13.02 3.34
N VAL A 94 34.04 -12.93 3.46
CA VAL A 94 34.84 -13.88 4.24
C VAL A 94 35.73 -13.12 5.22
N TYR A 95 35.69 -13.52 6.49
CA TYR A 95 36.64 -13.05 7.50
C TYR A 95 37.88 -13.94 7.49
N LEU A 96 39.05 -13.32 7.40
CA LEU A 96 40.34 -13.99 7.56
C LEU A 96 40.92 -13.60 8.92
N TYR A 97 41.38 -14.61 9.66
CA TYR A 97 42.17 -14.41 10.87
C TYR A 97 43.62 -14.19 10.43
N ASN A 98 44.21 -13.09 10.89
CA ASN A 98 45.62 -12.76 10.68
C ASN A 98 46.38 -12.98 11.99
#